data_AF-A0A934F7S2-F1
#
_entry.id   AF-A0A934F7S2-F1
#
_cell.length_a   1.000
_cell.length_b   1.000
_cell.length_c   1.000
_cell.angle_alpha   90.00
_cell.angle_beta   90.00
_cell.angle_gamma   90.00
#
_symmetry.space_group_name_H-M   'P 1'
#
loop_
_entity.id
_entity.type
_entity.pdbx_description
1 polymer ?
#
loop_
_entity_poly.entity_id
_entity_poly.type
_entity_poly.pdbx_seq_one_letter_code
_entity_poly.pdbx_strand_id
1 'polypeptide(L)'
;MKTNHDSFFSEPVDPTQEARFLASEVVCRLLIWMSEAASLEERGVRATVALYCVRPDLITEATLEEIGHVAGRSKQAVHHMANSFRETTGLAS
;
A
#
# COMPACT_ATOMS: atom_id res chain seq x y z
N MET A 1 -39.45 -24.65 -3.21
CA MET A 1 -39.48 -23.26 -2.71
C MET A 1 -38.17 -22.61 -3.15
N LYS A 2 -38.20 -21.69 -4.12
CA LYS A 2 -36.98 -20.98 -4.56
C LYS A 2 -36.79 -19.80 -3.61
N THR A 3 -35.75 -19.83 -2.80
CA THR A 3 -35.31 -18.69 -1.99
C THR A 3 -34.68 -17.66 -2.93
N ASN A 4 -35.47 -16.70 -3.41
CA ASN A 4 -34.93 -15.50 -4.05
C ASN A 4 -34.22 -14.69 -2.96
N HIS A 5 -32.89 -14.69 -2.96
CA HIS A 5 -32.11 -13.67 -2.28
C HIS A 5 -32.28 -12.37 -3.07
N ASP A 6 -33.36 -11.63 -2.81
CA ASP A 6 -33.48 -10.26 -3.29
C ASP A 6 -32.40 -9.42 -2.59
N SER A 7 -31.24 -9.32 -3.25
CA SER A 7 -30.10 -8.47 -2.88
C SER A 7 -30.50 -7.00 -2.65
N PHE A 8 -31.68 -6.59 -3.12
CA PHE A 8 -32.23 -5.26 -2.94
C PHE A 8 -32.70 -4.95 -1.51
N PHE A 9 -33.02 -5.98 -0.71
CA PHE A 9 -33.48 -5.83 0.68
C PHE A 9 -32.44 -6.31 1.71
N SER A 10 -31.17 -6.47 1.31
CA SER A 10 -30.11 -6.73 2.27
C SER A 10 -29.96 -5.54 3.21
N GLU A 11 -29.71 -5.82 4.49
CA GLU A 11 -29.34 -4.75 5.42
C GLU A 11 -28.08 -4.04 4.89
N PRO A 12 -28.05 -2.69 4.93
CA PRO A 12 -26.85 -1.97 4.55
C PRO A 12 -25.68 -2.44 5.42
N VAL A 13 -24.53 -2.69 4.79
CA VAL A 13 -23.31 -2.95 5.53
C VAL A 13 -23.02 -1.74 6.44
N ASP A 14 -22.68 -1.99 7.70
CA ASP A 14 -22.27 -0.91 8.60
C ASP A 14 -21.07 -0.19 7.98
N PRO A 15 -21.19 1.10 7.63
CA PRO A 15 -20.11 1.84 6.97
C PRO A 15 -18.83 1.89 7.81
N THR A 16 -18.95 1.82 9.14
CA THR A 16 -17.80 1.76 10.05
C THR A 16 -17.09 0.43 9.95
N GLN A 17 -17.86 -0.67 9.86
CA GLN A 17 -17.32 -2.00 9.71
C GLN A 17 -16.64 -2.17 8.35
N GLU A 18 -17.25 -1.66 7.29
CA GLU A 18 -16.70 -1.66 5.94
C GLU A 18 -15.39 -0.86 5.88
N ALA A 19 -15.37 0.36 6.43
CA ALA A 19 -14.17 1.18 6.48
C ALA A 19 -13.02 0.49 7.24
N ARG A 20 -13.31 -0.18 8.37
CA ARG A 20 -12.31 -0.94 9.13
C ARG A 20 -11.78 -2.14 8.34
N PHE A 21 -12.65 -2.84 7.63
CA PHE A 21 -12.26 -3.97 6.79
C PHE A 21 -11.32 -3.51 5.67
N LEU A 22 -11.69 -2.45 4.94
CA LEU A 22 -10.85 -1.87 3.88
C LEU A 22 -9.51 -1.38 4.42
N ALA A 23 -9.50 -0.68 5.56
CA ALA A 23 -8.27 -0.24 6.20
C ALA A 23 -7.38 -1.43 6.59
N SER A 24 -7.96 -2.49 7.16
CA SER A 24 -7.21 -3.71 7.49
C SER A 24 -6.66 -4.40 6.25
N GLU A 25 -7.41 -4.43 5.15
CA GLU A 25 -6.97 -5.03 3.90
C GLU A 25 -5.78 -4.28 3.31
N VAL A 26 -5.82 -2.94 3.30
CA VAL A 26 -4.70 -2.09 2.86
C VAL A 26 -3.46 -2.33 3.73
N VAL A 27 -3.63 -2.39 5.06
CA VAL A 27 -2.51 -2.68 5.98
C VAL A 27 -1.92 -4.06 5.70
N CYS A 28 -2.74 -5.10 5.51
CA CYS A 28 -2.25 -6.43 5.17
C CYS A 28 -1.47 -6.44 3.85
N ARG A 29 -1.99 -5.82 2.79
CA ARG A 29 -1.30 -5.73 1.48
C ARG A 29 0.04 -5.00 1.61
N LEU A 30 0.08 -3.90 2.35
CA LEU A 30 1.31 -3.16 2.66
C LEU A 30 2.33 -4.04 3.39
N LEU A 31 1.92 -4.74 4.45
CA LEU A 31 2.80 -5.59 5.25
C LEU A 31 3.37 -6.76 4.43
N ILE A 32 2.54 -7.40 3.61
CA ILE A 32 2.96 -8.48 2.71
C ILE A 32 3.98 -7.93 1.70
N TRP A 33 3.66 -6.84 1.01
CA TRP A 33 4.55 -6.22 0.02
C TRP A 33 5.90 -5.81 0.64
N MET A 34 5.93 -5.29 1.87
CA MET A 34 7.20 -5.03 2.54
C MET A 34 7.98 -6.32 2.83
N SER A 35 7.30 -7.38 3.27
CA SER A 35 7.92 -8.63 3.71
C SER A 35 8.64 -9.42 2.60
N GLU A 36 8.22 -9.24 1.34
CA GLU A 36 8.79 -9.90 0.15
C GLU A 36 10.25 -9.54 -0.13
N ALA A 37 10.77 -8.44 0.45
CA ALA A 37 12.18 -8.09 0.34
C ALA A 37 13.09 -9.11 1.05
N ALA A 38 14.20 -9.46 0.39
CA ALA A 38 15.12 -10.52 0.80
C ALA A 38 16.00 -10.17 2.01
N SER A 39 16.18 -8.88 2.32
CA SER A 39 17.00 -8.42 3.45
C SER A 39 16.27 -7.39 4.31
N LEU A 40 16.72 -7.21 5.54
CA LEU A 40 16.19 -6.18 6.44
C LEU A 40 16.35 -4.77 5.85
N GLU A 41 17.50 -4.51 5.25
CA GLU A 41 17.78 -3.25 4.57
C GLU A 41 16.77 -2.98 3.44
N GLU A 42 16.53 -3.97 2.58
CA GLU A 42 15.57 -3.83 1.48
C GLU A 42 14.12 -3.64 1.98
N ARG A 43 13.76 -4.26 3.11
CA ARG A 43 12.47 -4.01 3.76
C ARG A 43 12.36 -2.57 4.25
N GLY A 44 13.44 -2.01 4.78
CA GLY A 44 13.52 -0.60 5.18
C GLY A 44 13.35 0.35 4.00
N VAL A 45 13.98 0.06 2.86
CA VAL A 45 13.80 0.83 1.62
C VAL A 45 12.35 0.76 1.15
N ARG A 46 11.76 -0.44 1.10
CA ARG A 46 10.34 -0.63 0.77
C ARG A 46 9.43 0.17 1.69
N ALA A 47 9.63 0.10 3.00
CA ALA A 47 8.85 0.87 3.98
C ALA A 47 8.94 2.38 3.75
N THR A 48 10.14 2.89 3.46
CA THR A 48 10.37 4.32 3.18
C THR A 48 9.69 4.76 1.89
N VAL A 49 9.77 3.95 0.82
CA VAL A 49 9.07 4.21 -0.45
C VAL A 49 7.55 4.17 -0.28
N ALA A 50 7.03 3.23 0.50
CA ALA A 50 5.60 3.19 0.83
C ALA A 50 5.18 4.45 1.58
N LEU A 51 5.97 4.90 2.56
CA LEU A 51 5.71 6.13 3.32
C LEU A 51 5.72 7.37 2.41
N TYR A 52 6.70 7.47 1.49
CA TYR A 52 6.71 8.50 0.44
C TYR A 52 5.41 8.52 -0.37
N CYS A 53 4.89 7.35 -0.75
CA CYS A 53 3.68 7.25 -1.57
C CYS A 53 2.39 7.64 -0.82
N VAL A 54 2.30 7.43 0.49
CA VAL A 54 1.06 7.64 1.26
C VAL A 54 1.06 8.93 2.09
N ARG A 55 2.21 9.31 2.64
CA ARG A 55 2.41 10.45 3.56
C ARG A 55 3.79 11.06 3.35
N PRO A 56 4.05 11.67 2.19
CA PRO A 56 5.34 12.30 1.88
C PRO A 56 5.71 13.44 2.87
N ASP A 57 4.71 14.01 3.54
CA ASP A 57 4.92 15.00 4.60
C ASP A 57 5.63 14.41 5.84
N LEU A 58 5.53 13.11 6.10
CA LEU A 58 6.16 12.45 7.25
C LEU A 58 7.65 12.13 7.04
N ILE A 59 8.18 12.35 5.84
CA ILE A 59 9.59 12.09 5.50
C ILE A 59 10.38 13.37 5.23
N THR A 60 9.95 14.50 5.82
CA THR A 60 10.65 15.80 5.67
C THR A 60 10.78 16.22 4.20
N GLU A 61 9.78 15.90 3.38
CA GLU A 61 9.76 16.16 1.94
C GLU A 61 10.92 15.52 1.14
N ALA A 62 11.57 14.48 1.68
CA ALA A 62 12.59 13.74 0.96
C ALA A 62 12.03 13.22 -0.38
N THR A 63 12.74 13.52 -1.45
CA THR A 63 12.39 13.07 -2.80
C THR A 63 12.64 11.56 -2.93
N LEU A 64 11.93 10.93 -3.86
CA LEU A 64 12.16 9.51 -4.15
C LEU A 64 13.60 9.23 -4.63
N GLU A 65 14.22 10.21 -5.28
CA GLU A 65 15.61 10.15 -5.74
C GLU A 65 16.61 10.18 -4.58
N GLU A 66 16.38 11.02 -3.57
CA GLU A 66 17.21 11.07 -2.35
C GLU A 66 17.09 9.77 -1.55
N ILE A 67 15.88 9.21 -1.43
CA ILE A 67 15.65 7.90 -0.82
C ILE A 67 16.49 6.83 -1.54
N GLY A 68 16.45 6.83 -2.88
CA GLY A 68 17.25 5.91 -3.68
C GLY A 68 18.74 6.09 -3.48
N HIS A 69 19.23 7.33 -3.50
CA HIS A 69 20.63 7.64 -3.31
C HIS A 69 21.16 7.14 -1.96
N VAL A 70 20.45 7.43 -0.85
CA VAL A 70 20.82 6.99 0.50
C VAL A 70 20.82 5.46 0.61
N ALA A 71 19.88 4.81 -0.06
CA ALA A 71 19.75 3.35 -0.09
C ALA A 71 20.69 2.64 -1.09
N GLY A 72 21.58 3.37 -1.80
CA GLY A 72 22.43 2.77 -2.84
C GLY A 72 21.66 2.22 -4.05
N ARG A 73 20.47 2.76 -4.33
CA ARG A 73 19.58 2.37 -5.42
C ARG A 73 19.56 3.41 -6.53
N SER A 74 19.40 2.94 -7.77
CA SER A 74 19.21 3.84 -8.91
C SER A 74 17.83 4.49 -8.84
N LYS A 75 17.71 5.68 -9.43
CA LYS A 75 16.43 6.38 -9.63
C LYS A 75 15.37 5.45 -10.23
N GLN A 76 15.73 4.69 -11.26
CA GLN A 76 14.81 3.75 -11.92
C GLN A 76 14.29 2.66 -10.96
N ALA A 77 15.16 2.13 -10.09
CA ALA A 77 14.78 1.09 -9.15
C ALA A 77 13.74 1.59 -8.12
N VAL A 78 13.93 2.79 -7.56
CA VAL A 78 12.99 3.36 -6.59
C VAL A 78 11.67 3.81 -7.24
N HIS A 79 11.70 4.32 -8.47
CA HIS A 79 10.47 4.59 -9.23
C HIS A 79 9.68 3.32 -9.53
N HIS A 80 10.36 2.24 -9.96
CA HIS A 80 9.73 0.96 -10.18
C HIS A 80 9.12 0.41 -8.88
N MET A 81 9.83 0.53 -7.76
CA MET A 81 9.34 0.12 -6.44
C MET A 81 8.09 0.91 -6.04
N ALA A 82 8.07 2.24 -6.25
CA ALA A 82 6.91 3.08 -5.98
C ALA A 82 5.70 2.68 -6.85
N ASN A 83 5.92 2.36 -8.12
CA ASN A 83 4.84 1.89 -9.00
C ASN A 83 4.32 0.51 -8.57
N SER A 84 5.21 -0.44 -8.31
CA SER A 84 4.85 -1.77 -7.79
C SER A 84 4.03 -1.67 -6.49
N PHE A 85 4.42 -0.78 -5.57
CA PHE A 85 3.65 -0.51 -4.37
C PHE A 85 2.24 -0.03 -4.70
N ARG A 86 2.09 0.98 -5.57
CA ARG A 86 0.80 1.56 -5.93
C ARG A 86 -0.12 0.53 -6.61
N GLU A 87 0.41 -0.28 -7.51
CA GLU A 87 -0.32 -1.35 -8.18
C GLU A 87 -0.80 -2.42 -7.18
N THR A 88 0.09 -2.85 -6.28
CA THR A 88 -0.21 -3.92 -5.30
C THR A 88 -1.24 -3.47 -4.26
N THR A 89 -1.20 -2.21 -3.86
CA THR A 89 -2.09 -1.63 -2.84
C THR A 89 -3.36 -0.99 -3.40
N GLY A 90 -3.51 -0.92 -4.72
CA GLY A 90 -4.67 -0.27 -5.36
C GLY A 90 -4.64 1.26 -5.30
N LEU A 91 -3.47 1.86 -5.05
CA LEU A 91 -3.25 3.30 -5.08
C LEU A 91 -3.10 3.86 -6.50
N ALA A 92 -2.75 3.02 -7.48
CA ALA A 92 -2.84 3.37 -8.89
C ALA A 92 -4.25 3.05 -9.40
N SER A 93 -4.95 4.05 -9.94
CA SER A 93 -6.18 3.89 -10.73
C SER A 93 -5.86 3.85 -12.22
#